data_AF-A0A8D1C817-F1
#
_entry.id   AF-A0A8D1C817-F1
#
_cell.length_a   1.000
_cell.length_b   1.000
_cell.length_c   1.000
_cell.angle_alpha   90.00
_cell.angle_beta   90.00
_cell.angle_gamma   90.00
#
_symmetry.space_group_name_H-M   'P 1'
#
loop_
_entity.id
_entity.type
_entity.pdbx_description
1 polymer ?
#
loop_
_entity_poly.entity_id
_entity_poly.type
_entity_poly.pdbx_seq_one_letter_code
_entity_poly.pdbx_strand_id
1 'polypeptide(L)'
;MVARGEISRFWSLESLHLVSADGGAESSALVDDNGSEGDYSYEDLCRASPRYLQPGGEQLAVNELISDGSVVCAEALWDHVTMDEQELGFKAGDVIQVLEASHKDWWWGRSAEKEAWFPASFVRLRVNQEELAEAPGGPAGEQPEEGAGRSRHKHPESPQQMRTNVIQEIMKTERVYIKHLRDICEGYIRQCRKHTAMFTVAQLTTIFGNIEDIYKFQRTFLKDLEKQYNKEEPHLSEIGSCFLQHQEGFAIYSEYCNNHPGACAELSGLMKQGRYRHFFEACRLLQQMIDIAIDGFLLTPVQKICKYPLQLAELLKYTTQEHSDYNNIKAAYEAMKNVACLINERKRKLESIDKIARWQVSIVGWEGQDILERSSELIHSGELTRVTRQGKSQQRTFFLFDHQLVACKKDLLRRDVLYYRGRTDMDAVELVDLEDGRDGAWNLGVRNAFKLVSRAGGEVHLFCAKKPEDKARWLQACRDERRRVQEDHAMGEPAPQGKGPSYCSGAGVTWKLLSHPFYRGAN
;
A
#
# COMPACT_ATOMS: atom_id res chain seq x y z
N MET A 1 32.58 41.69 -24.66
CA MET A 1 32.42 41.47 -23.21
C MET A 1 30.93 41.47 -22.88
N VAL A 2 30.26 40.33 -23.06
CA VAL A 2 28.96 39.98 -22.45
C VAL A 2 29.00 38.46 -22.33
N ALA A 3 29.11 37.95 -21.11
CA ALA A 3 29.12 36.52 -20.82
C ALA A 3 27.70 35.96 -20.96
N ARG A 4 27.53 34.91 -21.76
CA ARG A 4 26.30 34.11 -21.84
C ARG A 4 26.43 32.99 -20.79
N GLY A 5 25.63 33.08 -19.73
CA GLY A 5 25.54 32.07 -18.68
C GLY A 5 24.81 30.83 -19.16
N GLU A 6 25.34 29.68 -18.75
CA GLU A 6 24.76 28.34 -18.92
C GLU A 6 23.51 28.20 -18.04
N ILE A 7 22.41 27.73 -18.61
CA ILE A 7 21.15 27.44 -17.92
C ILE A 7 21.09 25.92 -17.68
N SER A 8 21.42 25.47 -16.48
CA SER A 8 21.01 24.15 -15.98
C SER A 8 19.48 24.15 -15.85
N ARG A 9 18.82 23.22 -16.56
CA ARG A 9 17.35 23.07 -16.48
C ARG A 9 17.00 22.34 -15.19
N PHE A 10 16.49 23.12 -14.26
CA PHE A 10 16.03 22.75 -12.93
C PHE A 10 14.68 22.02 -13.04
N TRP A 11 14.60 20.75 -12.61
CA TRP A 11 13.36 19.97 -12.69
C TRP A 11 12.60 20.00 -11.37
N SER A 12 11.57 20.84 -11.34
CA SER A 12 10.63 21.00 -10.26
C SER A 12 9.33 21.50 -10.90
N LEU A 13 8.25 20.75 -10.72
CA LEU A 13 6.86 20.86 -11.26
C LEU A 13 6.16 22.25 -11.38
N GLU A 14 6.80 23.40 -11.17
CA GLU A 14 6.13 24.72 -11.23
C GLU A 14 6.95 25.84 -11.92
N SER A 15 7.98 25.54 -12.71
CA SER A 15 8.70 26.58 -13.49
C SER A 15 7.88 27.24 -14.63
N LEU A 16 6.53 27.16 -14.59
CA LEU A 16 5.59 27.78 -15.53
C LEU A 16 4.60 28.73 -14.84
N HIS A 17 5.04 29.53 -13.87
CA HIS A 17 4.34 30.74 -13.47
C HIS A 17 5.13 31.97 -13.92
N LEU A 18 5.01 32.36 -15.19
CA LEU A 18 5.15 33.75 -15.64
C LEU A 18 4.61 33.88 -17.09
N VAL A 19 3.95 35.01 -17.38
CA VAL A 19 3.28 35.42 -18.65
C VAL A 19 1.82 34.91 -18.74
N SER A 20 0.75 35.70 -18.77
CA SER A 20 0.55 37.14 -19.06
C SER A 20 -0.64 37.68 -18.26
N ALA A 21 -0.52 38.91 -17.78
CA ALA A 21 -1.63 39.84 -17.71
C ALA A 21 -1.75 40.52 -19.08
N ASP A 22 -2.97 40.58 -19.63
CA ASP A 22 -3.65 41.82 -20.07
C ASP A 22 -4.80 41.48 -21.06
N GLY A 23 -5.90 42.23 -20.95
CA GLY A 23 -6.90 42.35 -22.03
C GLY A 23 -8.35 41.98 -21.72
N GLY A 24 -9.15 42.99 -21.34
CA GLY A 24 -10.43 43.26 -22.00
C GLY A 24 -11.73 42.87 -21.27
N ALA A 25 -12.59 43.87 -21.09
CA ALA A 25 -13.86 43.83 -20.37
C ALA A 25 -15.10 43.55 -21.27
N GLU A 26 -16.27 43.53 -20.61
CA GLU A 26 -17.68 43.51 -21.11
C GLU A 26 -18.30 42.14 -21.48
N SER A 27 -19.62 41.88 -21.36
CA SER A 27 -20.74 42.36 -20.54
C SER A 27 -21.92 41.38 -20.77
N SER A 28 -22.72 41.13 -19.72
CA SER A 28 -24.16 40.79 -19.64
C SER A 28 -24.87 40.03 -20.77
N ALA A 29 -25.54 38.91 -20.43
CA ALA A 29 -26.97 38.70 -20.70
C ALA A 29 -27.52 37.42 -20.02
N LEU A 30 -28.66 37.60 -19.34
CA LEU A 30 -29.56 36.56 -18.83
C LEU A 30 -30.39 35.98 -19.98
N VAL A 31 -30.61 34.66 -20.02
CA VAL A 31 -31.86 34.08 -20.53
C VAL A 31 -32.14 32.69 -19.93
N ASP A 32 -33.43 32.44 -19.75
CA ASP A 32 -34.10 31.38 -19.00
C ASP A 32 -34.01 29.95 -19.57
N ASP A 33 -34.10 29.01 -18.63
CA ASP A 33 -34.90 27.77 -18.60
C ASP A 33 -35.59 27.31 -19.90
N ASN A 34 -35.28 26.08 -20.37
CA ASN A 34 -36.24 24.96 -20.40
C ASN A 34 -35.56 23.66 -20.87
N GLY A 35 -35.94 22.54 -20.28
CA GLY A 35 -35.28 21.25 -20.43
C GLY A 35 -35.50 20.50 -21.75
N SER A 36 -34.61 19.53 -21.97
CA SER A 36 -34.91 18.31 -22.71
C SER A 36 -34.06 17.18 -22.13
N GLU A 37 -34.75 16.22 -21.51
CA GLU A 37 -34.16 14.95 -21.08
C GLU A 37 -33.67 14.19 -22.32
N GLY A 38 -32.35 14.08 -22.45
CA GLY A 38 -31.68 13.20 -23.40
C GLY A 38 -31.18 11.98 -22.65
N ASP A 39 -31.90 10.89 -22.83
CA ASP A 39 -31.65 9.54 -22.31
C ASP A 39 -30.27 9.03 -22.79
N TYR A 40 -29.25 9.16 -21.94
CA TYR A 40 -27.97 8.47 -22.12
C TYR A 40 -27.97 7.24 -21.21
N SER A 41 -28.13 6.08 -21.84
CA SER A 41 -27.99 4.74 -21.26
C SER A 41 -26.85 4.66 -20.24
N TYR A 42 -27.23 4.42 -18.99
CA TYR A 42 -26.40 4.41 -17.80
C TYR A 42 -25.42 3.22 -17.71
N GLU A 43 -25.47 2.28 -18.66
CA GLU A 43 -24.65 1.05 -18.59
C GLU A 43 -23.20 1.23 -19.04
N ASP A 44 -22.85 2.31 -19.77
CA ASP A 44 -21.47 2.57 -20.21
C ASP A 44 -20.61 3.35 -19.18
N LEU A 45 -21.21 3.88 -18.12
CA LEU A 45 -20.49 4.57 -17.03
C LEU A 45 -20.16 3.65 -15.83
N CYS A 46 -20.74 2.44 -15.77
CA CYS A 46 -20.59 1.52 -14.64
C CYS A 46 -19.44 0.51 -14.77
N ARG A 47 -18.68 0.53 -15.88
CA ARG A 47 -17.41 -0.24 -16.03
C ARG A 47 -16.15 0.57 -15.74
N ALA A 48 -16.27 1.84 -15.37
CA ALA A 48 -15.10 2.69 -15.14
C ALA A 48 -14.48 2.41 -13.77
N SER A 49 -13.27 1.85 -13.78
CA SER A 49 -12.30 1.87 -12.68
C SER A 49 -12.14 3.28 -12.10
N PRO A 50 -11.77 3.42 -10.81
CA PRO A 50 -11.80 4.70 -10.11
C PRO A 50 -10.87 5.72 -10.77
N ARG A 51 -11.45 6.79 -11.35
CA ARG A 51 -10.73 7.87 -12.04
C ARG A 51 -10.06 8.79 -11.01
N TYR A 52 -8.74 8.71 -10.81
CA TYR A 52 -8.05 9.52 -9.79
C TYR A 52 -6.66 10.06 -10.20
N LEU A 53 -6.49 11.40 -10.03
CA LEU A 53 -5.25 12.23 -10.03
C LEU A 53 -4.67 12.72 -11.36
N GLN A 54 -4.95 13.97 -11.74
CA GLN A 54 -4.04 14.75 -12.60
C GLN A 54 -3.55 15.93 -11.77
N PRO A 55 -2.30 16.36 -12.01
CA PRO A 55 -2.12 17.46 -12.95
C PRO A 55 -1.23 17.01 -14.09
N GLY A 56 -1.54 17.42 -15.32
CA GLY A 56 -0.78 17.06 -16.53
C GLY A 56 0.74 17.32 -16.49
N GLY A 57 1.32 17.91 -15.45
CA GLY A 57 2.76 18.18 -15.37
C GLY A 57 3.67 16.95 -15.22
N GLU A 58 3.33 15.96 -14.39
CA GLU A 58 4.13 14.73 -14.21
C GLU A 58 4.07 13.84 -15.47
N GLN A 59 2.87 13.69 -16.01
CA GLN A 59 2.61 12.95 -17.23
C GLN A 59 3.31 13.59 -18.46
N LEU A 60 3.23 14.92 -18.59
CA LEU A 60 3.93 15.64 -19.66
C LEU A 60 5.44 15.57 -19.49
N ALA A 61 5.97 15.71 -18.27
CA ALA A 61 7.41 15.61 -18.03
C ALA A 61 7.96 14.19 -18.31
N VAL A 62 7.22 13.15 -17.94
CA VAL A 62 7.59 11.76 -18.24
C VAL A 62 7.54 11.51 -19.75
N ASN A 63 6.48 11.95 -20.43
CA ASN A 63 6.37 11.79 -21.88
C ASN A 63 7.41 12.61 -22.64
N GLU A 64 7.79 13.80 -22.18
CA GLU A 64 8.92 14.57 -22.73
C GLU A 64 10.25 13.84 -22.56
N LEU A 65 10.53 13.29 -21.37
CA LEU A 65 11.75 12.52 -21.12
C LEU A 65 11.84 11.26 -21.99
N ILE A 66 10.72 10.54 -22.13
CA ILE A 66 10.61 9.37 -23.01
C ILE A 66 10.80 9.78 -24.47
N SER A 67 10.18 10.89 -24.91
CA SER A 67 10.28 11.39 -26.29
C SER A 67 11.69 11.88 -26.63
N ASP A 68 12.43 12.39 -25.65
CA ASP A 68 13.84 12.76 -25.75
C ASP A 68 14.79 11.54 -25.73
N GLY A 69 14.26 10.32 -25.68
CA GLY A 69 15.03 9.07 -25.67
C GLY A 69 15.74 8.77 -24.34
N SER A 70 15.37 9.47 -23.26
CA SER A 70 15.93 9.23 -21.93
C SER A 70 15.25 8.02 -21.27
N VAL A 71 16.02 7.18 -20.59
CA VAL A 71 15.48 6.10 -19.76
C VAL A 71 14.82 6.71 -18.51
N VAL A 72 13.54 6.42 -18.30
CA VAL A 72 12.79 6.86 -17.12
C VAL A 72 12.56 5.67 -16.19
N CYS A 73 13.02 5.77 -14.96
CA CYS A 73 12.89 4.77 -13.90
C CYS A 73 11.95 5.27 -12.80
N ALA A 74 11.07 4.38 -12.35
CA ALA A 74 10.24 4.53 -11.17
C ALA A 74 10.51 3.40 -10.17
N GLU A 75 10.18 3.62 -8.91
CA GLU A 75 10.33 2.64 -7.83
C GLU A 75 8.99 2.42 -7.13
N ALA A 76 8.63 1.15 -6.89
CA ALA A 76 7.33 0.78 -6.36
C ALA A 76 7.14 1.20 -4.89
N LEU A 77 6.01 1.86 -4.62
CA LEU A 77 5.54 2.25 -3.29
C LEU A 77 4.78 1.12 -2.58
N TRP A 78 4.12 0.26 -3.35
CA TRP A 78 3.25 -0.81 -2.88
C TRP A 78 3.46 -2.08 -3.68
N ASP A 79 3.13 -3.21 -3.07
CA ASP A 79 2.93 -4.44 -3.81
C ASP A 79 1.72 -4.26 -4.75
N HIS A 80 1.93 -4.48 -6.04
CA HIS A 80 0.84 -4.66 -6.99
C HIS A 80 0.70 -6.15 -7.27
N VAL A 81 -0.17 -6.80 -6.51
CA VAL A 81 -0.51 -8.21 -6.72
C VAL A 81 -1.63 -8.28 -7.74
N THR A 82 -1.33 -8.83 -8.91
CA THR A 82 -2.29 -9.02 -10.00
C THR A 82 -2.25 -10.46 -10.51
N MET A 83 -3.40 -10.94 -10.97
CA MET A 83 -3.55 -12.21 -11.69
C MET A 83 -3.81 -11.99 -13.18
N ASP A 84 -3.88 -10.74 -13.63
CA ASP A 84 -4.06 -10.38 -15.03
C ASP A 84 -2.71 -10.43 -15.75
N GLU A 85 -2.68 -11.07 -16.92
CA GLU A 85 -1.46 -11.19 -17.74
C GLU A 85 -1.10 -9.84 -18.40
N GLN A 86 -2.05 -8.92 -18.54
CA GLN A 86 -1.85 -7.58 -19.09
C GLN A 86 -1.32 -6.56 -18.07
N GLU A 87 -1.33 -6.92 -16.78
CA GLU A 87 -0.87 -6.07 -15.68
C GLU A 87 0.50 -6.52 -15.16
N LEU A 88 1.35 -5.56 -14.79
CA LEU A 88 2.68 -5.80 -14.27
C LEU A 88 2.62 -6.00 -12.76
N GLY A 89 2.79 -7.22 -12.28
CA GLY A 89 2.92 -7.47 -10.84
C GLY A 89 4.32 -7.11 -10.33
N PHE A 90 4.40 -6.47 -9.16
CA PHE A 90 5.66 -6.10 -8.52
C PHE A 90 5.51 -5.98 -6.99
N LYS A 91 6.64 -5.96 -6.30
CA LYS A 91 6.75 -5.72 -4.86
C LYS A 91 7.21 -4.30 -4.57
N ALA A 92 6.85 -3.78 -3.41
CA ALA A 92 7.35 -2.50 -2.94
C ALA A 92 8.89 -2.48 -2.94
N GLY A 93 9.48 -1.44 -3.53
CA GLY A 93 10.92 -1.28 -3.75
C GLY A 93 11.45 -1.77 -5.11
N ASP A 94 10.64 -2.48 -5.90
CA ASP A 94 11.05 -2.90 -7.25
C ASP A 94 11.23 -1.68 -8.18
N VAL A 95 12.26 -1.72 -9.03
CA VAL A 95 12.53 -0.68 -10.04
C VAL A 95 11.88 -1.06 -11.35
N ILE A 96 11.11 -0.13 -11.92
CA ILE A 96 10.36 -0.30 -13.15
C ILE A 96 10.80 0.77 -14.15
N GLN A 97 11.16 0.36 -15.36
CA GLN A 97 11.41 1.28 -16.46
C GLN A 97 10.06 1.71 -17.04
N VAL A 98 9.77 3.01 -17.03
CA VAL A 98 8.55 3.59 -17.62
C VAL A 98 8.79 3.78 -19.12
N LEU A 99 7.98 3.11 -19.94
CA LEU A 99 8.08 3.14 -21.40
C LEU A 99 7.03 4.07 -22.01
N GLU A 100 5.84 4.14 -21.41
CA GLU A 100 4.76 5.01 -21.88
C GLU A 100 3.94 5.53 -20.69
N ALA A 101 3.71 6.85 -20.65
CA ALA A 101 2.84 7.50 -19.67
C ALA A 101 1.73 8.28 -20.39
N SER A 102 1.14 7.71 -21.44
CA SER A 102 0.05 8.33 -22.22
C SER A 102 -1.30 8.35 -21.47
N HIS A 103 -1.49 7.41 -20.53
CA HIS A 103 -2.65 7.39 -19.64
C HIS A 103 -2.30 7.91 -18.24
N LYS A 104 -3.29 8.55 -17.63
CA LYS A 104 -3.19 9.24 -16.33
C LYS A 104 -2.93 8.29 -15.17
N ASP A 105 -3.69 7.19 -15.16
CA ASP A 105 -3.74 6.27 -14.02
C ASP A 105 -2.91 5.01 -14.24
N TRP A 106 -2.57 4.71 -15.49
CA TRP A 106 -1.96 3.45 -15.91
C TRP A 106 -0.82 3.75 -16.88
N TRP A 107 0.38 3.28 -16.56
CA TRP A 107 1.56 3.46 -17.39
C TRP A 107 2.00 2.10 -17.95
N TRP A 108 2.61 2.11 -19.13
CA TRP A 108 3.27 0.93 -19.67
C TRP A 108 4.72 0.94 -19.22
N GLY A 109 5.19 -0.18 -18.69
CA GLY A 109 6.58 -0.28 -18.25
C GLY A 109 7.10 -1.69 -18.27
N ARG A 110 8.40 -1.76 -18.04
CA ARG A 110 9.22 -2.97 -18.12
C ARG A 110 9.80 -3.29 -16.75
N SER A 111 9.57 -4.51 -16.29
CA SER A 111 10.36 -5.14 -15.22
C SER A 111 11.41 -6.07 -15.82
N ALA A 112 12.23 -6.72 -14.99
CA ALA A 112 13.21 -7.69 -15.46
C ALA A 112 12.61 -8.89 -16.23
N GLU A 113 11.33 -9.21 -16.02
CA GLU A 113 10.69 -10.43 -16.53
C GLU A 113 9.64 -10.18 -17.62
N LYS A 114 8.97 -9.01 -17.63
CA LYS A 114 7.91 -8.70 -18.60
C LYS A 114 7.64 -7.20 -18.75
N GLU A 115 6.96 -6.86 -19.84
CA GLU A 115 6.35 -5.54 -20.06
C GLU A 115 4.83 -5.65 -19.89
N ALA A 116 4.25 -4.74 -19.11
CA ALA A 116 2.82 -4.73 -18.87
C ALA A 116 2.35 -3.37 -18.30
N TRP A 117 1.03 -3.17 -18.23
CA TRP A 117 0.43 -1.98 -17.63
C TRP A 117 0.57 -2.01 -16.11
N PHE A 118 0.87 -0.87 -15.49
CA PHE A 118 0.86 -0.74 -14.03
C PHE A 118 0.25 0.59 -13.57
N PRO A 119 -0.33 0.63 -12.36
CA PRO A 119 -0.90 1.86 -11.83
C PRO A 119 0.19 2.87 -11.47
N ALA A 120 0.12 4.06 -12.04
CA ALA A 120 1.08 5.15 -11.80
C ALA A 120 1.14 5.58 -10.32
N SER A 121 0.00 5.49 -9.63
CA SER A 121 -0.13 5.83 -8.21
C SER A 121 0.62 4.88 -7.26
N PHE A 122 1.09 3.73 -7.76
CA PHE A 122 1.82 2.72 -7.00
C PHE A 122 3.33 2.88 -7.11
N VAL A 123 3.82 3.90 -7.83
CA VAL A 123 5.27 4.11 -8.02
C VAL A 123 5.67 5.56 -7.69
N ARG A 124 6.96 5.76 -7.44
CA ARG A 124 7.63 7.06 -7.34
C ARG A 124 8.69 7.15 -8.44
N LEU A 125 8.64 8.18 -9.28
CA LEU A 125 9.71 8.46 -10.22
C LEU A 125 11.01 8.81 -9.47
N ARG A 126 12.13 8.27 -9.93
CA ARG A 126 13.45 8.66 -9.42
C ARG A 126 13.76 10.11 -9.79
N VAL A 127 14.37 10.84 -8.87
CA VAL A 127 14.80 12.23 -9.11
C VAL A 127 15.96 12.22 -10.10
N ASN A 128 16.87 11.28 -9.88
CA ASN A 128 18.07 11.12 -10.68
C ASN A 128 17.90 9.92 -11.63
N GLN A 129 17.64 10.24 -12.91
CA GLN A 129 17.45 9.28 -14.00
C GLN A 129 18.82 8.85 -14.55
N GLU A 130 19.49 7.93 -13.86
CA GLU A 130 20.72 7.30 -14.37
C GLU A 130 20.39 6.22 -15.39
N GLU A 131 21.18 6.13 -16.47
CA GLU A 131 21.14 4.99 -17.39
C GLU A 131 21.49 3.72 -16.61
N LEU A 132 20.62 2.71 -16.68
CA LEU A 132 20.94 1.36 -16.24
C LEU A 132 22.17 0.93 -17.04
N ALA A 133 23.35 0.93 -16.41
CA ALA A 133 24.53 0.36 -17.02
C ALA A 133 24.20 -1.09 -17.41
N GLU A 134 24.21 -1.36 -18.71
CA GLU A 134 23.98 -2.71 -19.22
C GLU A 134 24.90 -3.70 -18.50
N ALA A 135 24.34 -4.84 -18.12
CA ALA A 135 25.09 -5.93 -17.52
C ALA A 135 26.29 -6.28 -18.43
N PRO A 136 27.50 -6.55 -17.87
CA PRO A 136 28.66 -6.89 -18.68
C PRO A 136 28.50 -8.31 -19.22
N GLY A 137 27.95 -8.46 -20.42
CA GLY A 137 27.67 -9.78 -20.98
C GLY A 137 27.16 -9.76 -22.42
N GLY A 138 28.01 -9.37 -23.37
CA GLY A 138 27.80 -9.59 -24.80
C GLY A 138 29.12 -9.46 -25.57
N PRO A 139 29.49 -10.40 -26.47
CA PRO A 139 30.85 -10.50 -26.98
C PRO A 139 31.15 -9.42 -28.03
N ALA A 140 32.43 -9.02 -28.07
CA ALA A 140 32.99 -8.12 -29.06
C ALA A 140 32.68 -8.59 -30.50
N GLY A 141 32.13 -7.70 -31.30
CA GLY A 141 31.90 -7.90 -32.73
C GLY A 141 31.75 -6.56 -33.46
N GLU A 142 32.87 -6.12 -34.04
CA GLU A 142 33.05 -5.33 -35.27
C GLU A 142 32.26 -4.02 -35.49
N GLN A 143 33.00 -2.91 -35.61
CA GLN A 143 32.55 -1.65 -36.22
C GLN A 143 32.28 -1.83 -37.74
N PRO A 144 31.40 -1.01 -38.32
CA PRO A 144 31.92 0.13 -39.10
C PRO A 144 31.15 1.46 -38.93
N GLU A 145 31.77 2.50 -39.51
CA GLU A 145 31.68 3.94 -39.30
C GLU A 145 30.40 4.72 -39.68
N GLU A 146 30.36 5.93 -39.10
CA GLU A 146 29.80 7.22 -39.57
C GLU A 146 28.30 7.36 -39.88
N GLY A 147 27.61 8.07 -38.97
CA GLY A 147 26.34 8.76 -39.22
C GLY A 147 26.14 9.86 -38.18
N ALA A 148 26.32 11.12 -38.60
CA ALA A 148 26.20 12.31 -37.77
C ALA A 148 24.81 12.47 -37.15
N GLY A 149 24.67 12.12 -35.88
CA GLY A 149 23.57 12.53 -35.01
C GLY A 149 24.16 13.16 -33.75
N ARG A 150 23.92 14.45 -33.53
CA ARG A 150 24.30 15.16 -32.30
C ARG A 150 23.59 14.53 -31.10
N SER A 151 24.18 13.50 -30.50
CA SER A 151 23.82 13.11 -29.13
C SER A 151 24.33 14.20 -28.20
N ARG A 152 23.41 14.97 -27.63
CA ARG A 152 23.70 15.89 -26.52
C ARG A 152 24.12 15.01 -25.34
N HIS A 153 25.41 14.72 -25.24
CA HIS A 153 25.99 14.10 -24.04
C HIS A 153 25.69 15.03 -22.84
N LYS A 154 24.69 14.67 -22.03
CA LYS A 154 24.50 15.26 -20.70
C LYS A 154 25.75 14.91 -19.89
N HIS A 155 26.50 15.91 -19.45
CA HIS A 155 27.59 15.68 -18.50
C HIS A 155 27.01 14.98 -17.26
N PRO A 156 27.63 13.90 -16.74
CA PRO A 156 27.18 13.28 -15.50
C PRO A 156 27.24 14.33 -14.39
N GLU A 157 26.09 14.60 -13.76
CA GLU A 157 25.98 15.55 -12.65
C GLU A 157 26.87 15.08 -11.49
N SER A 158 27.52 16.01 -10.78
CA SER A 158 28.38 15.66 -9.65
C SER A 158 27.56 15.00 -8.53
N PRO A 159 28.13 14.07 -7.73
CA PRO A 159 27.40 13.45 -6.62
C PRO A 159 26.79 14.46 -5.63
N GLN A 160 27.44 15.61 -5.42
CA GLN A 160 26.93 16.72 -4.61
C GLN A 160 25.71 17.39 -5.24
N GLN A 161 25.70 17.56 -6.57
CA GLN A 161 24.53 18.06 -7.29
C GLN A 161 23.37 17.07 -7.19
N MET A 162 23.64 15.77 -7.37
CA MET A 162 22.65 14.71 -7.23
C MET A 162 22.01 14.71 -5.83
N ARG A 163 22.83 14.87 -4.78
CA ARG A 163 22.34 15.01 -3.40
C ARG A 163 21.51 16.28 -3.23
N THR A 164 21.94 17.41 -3.81
CA THR A 164 21.18 18.67 -3.80
C THR A 164 19.79 18.49 -4.40
N ASN A 165 19.70 17.82 -5.55
CA ASN A 165 18.43 17.55 -6.23
C ASN A 165 17.47 16.79 -5.30
N VAL A 166 17.95 15.73 -4.62
CA VAL A 166 17.13 14.92 -3.70
C VAL A 166 16.67 15.74 -2.48
N ILE A 167 17.56 16.51 -1.85
CA ILE A 167 17.18 17.39 -0.72
C ILE A 167 16.11 18.39 -1.15
N GLN A 168 16.30 19.05 -2.28
CA GLN A 168 15.35 20.03 -2.78
C GLN A 168 13.99 19.40 -3.12
N GLU A 169 13.99 18.19 -3.67
CA GLU A 169 12.77 17.42 -3.91
C GLU A 169 12.03 17.15 -2.59
N ILE A 170 12.72 16.61 -1.58
CA ILE A 170 12.15 16.33 -0.26
C ILE A 170 11.54 17.60 0.34
N MET A 171 12.28 18.71 0.37
CA MET A 171 11.80 19.97 0.93
C MET A 171 10.60 20.52 0.16
N LYS A 172 10.61 20.41 -1.17
CA LYS A 172 9.50 20.87 -2.00
C LYS A 172 8.26 20.02 -1.76
N THR A 173 8.37 18.70 -1.85
CA THR A 173 7.21 17.81 -1.73
C THR A 173 6.64 17.83 -0.33
N GLU A 174 7.45 18.09 0.70
CA GLU A 174 6.98 18.31 2.06
C GLU A 174 6.12 19.57 2.20
N ARG A 175 6.55 20.70 1.61
CA ARG A 175 5.76 21.95 1.60
C ARG A 175 4.43 21.78 0.87
N VAL A 176 4.45 21.10 -0.27
CA VAL A 176 3.24 20.81 -1.07
C VAL A 176 2.29 19.92 -0.27
N TYR A 177 2.81 18.87 0.37
CA TYR A 177 2.00 17.99 1.19
C TYR A 177 1.34 18.72 2.37
N ILE A 178 2.07 19.61 3.06
CA ILE A 178 1.51 20.47 4.10
C ILE A 178 0.41 21.39 3.58
N LYS A 179 0.59 21.94 2.37
CA LYS A 179 -0.43 22.75 1.71
C LYS A 179 -1.71 21.92 1.50
N HIS A 180 -1.59 20.69 0.99
CA HIS A 180 -2.73 19.79 0.81
C HIS A 180 -3.44 19.47 2.13
N LEU A 181 -2.69 19.13 3.18
CA LEU A 181 -3.28 18.87 4.51
C LEU A 181 -4.02 20.09 5.06
N ARG A 182 -3.46 21.29 4.89
CA ARG A 182 -4.12 22.54 5.26
C ARG A 182 -5.42 22.71 4.48
N ASP A 183 -5.38 22.57 3.15
CA ASP A 183 -6.54 22.80 2.30
C ASP A 183 -7.66 21.79 2.62
N ILE A 184 -7.32 20.56 3.04
CA ILE A 184 -8.31 19.59 3.56
C ILE A 184 -8.92 20.08 4.88
N CYS A 185 -8.10 20.47 5.85
CA CYS A 185 -8.57 20.88 7.17
C CYS A 185 -9.39 22.18 7.12
N GLU A 186 -8.90 23.18 6.38
CA GLU A 186 -9.51 24.52 6.32
C GLU A 186 -10.58 24.64 5.25
N GLY A 187 -10.46 23.87 4.16
CA GLY A 187 -11.37 23.87 3.03
C GLY A 187 -12.53 22.91 3.18
N TYR A 188 -12.24 21.63 3.44
CA TYR A 188 -13.29 20.61 3.54
C TYR A 188 -13.83 20.47 4.96
N ILE A 189 -12.98 20.12 5.93
CA ILE A 189 -13.43 19.78 7.30
C ILE A 189 -14.17 20.96 7.94
N ARG A 190 -13.59 22.17 7.86
CA ARG A 190 -14.20 23.39 8.40
C ARG A 190 -15.58 23.68 7.79
N GLN A 191 -15.76 23.45 6.48
CA GLN A 191 -17.05 23.68 5.83
C GLN A 191 -18.05 22.59 6.16
N CYS A 192 -17.62 21.32 6.20
CA CYS A 192 -18.49 20.21 6.57
C CYS A 192 -19.06 20.38 7.98
N ARG A 193 -18.23 20.80 8.95
CA ARG A 193 -18.66 21.08 10.33
C ARG A 193 -19.69 22.20 10.46
N LYS A 194 -19.69 23.18 9.54
CA LYS A 194 -20.71 24.25 9.50
C LYS A 194 -22.06 23.77 8.96
N HIS A 195 -22.08 22.69 8.18
CA HIS A 195 -23.28 22.17 7.53
C HIS A 195 -23.78 20.91 8.26
N THR A 196 -24.19 21.07 9.52
CA THR A 196 -24.66 19.97 10.39
C THR A 196 -25.91 19.25 9.88
N ALA A 197 -26.70 19.91 9.01
CA ALA A 197 -27.82 19.28 8.31
C ALA A 197 -27.38 18.34 7.17
N MET A 198 -26.14 18.46 6.70
CA MET A 198 -25.57 17.61 5.64
C MET A 198 -24.69 16.50 6.19
N PHE A 199 -23.94 16.76 7.26
CA PHE A 199 -22.98 15.79 7.79
C PHE A 199 -23.20 15.55 9.28
N THR A 200 -23.29 14.28 9.65
CA THR A 200 -23.24 13.88 11.06
C THR A 200 -21.80 13.86 11.56
N VAL A 201 -21.61 14.01 12.87
CA VAL A 201 -20.27 13.92 13.49
C VAL A 201 -19.60 12.58 13.19
N ALA A 202 -20.37 11.48 13.26
CA ALA A 202 -19.87 10.14 12.97
C ALA A 202 -19.34 10.03 11.52
N GLN A 203 -20.07 10.57 10.54
CA GLN A 203 -19.62 10.59 9.15
C GLN A 203 -18.33 11.39 8.98
N LEU A 204 -18.21 12.55 9.65
CA LEU A 204 -16.98 13.34 9.58
C LEU A 204 -15.79 12.60 10.20
N THR A 205 -16.00 11.90 11.31
CA THR A 205 -14.98 11.04 11.92
C THR A 205 -14.57 9.91 10.97
N THR A 206 -15.52 9.26 10.30
CA THR A 206 -15.22 8.20 9.32
C THR A 206 -14.48 8.73 8.09
N ILE A 207 -14.93 9.85 7.51
CA ILE A 207 -14.36 10.39 6.26
C ILE A 207 -12.95 10.94 6.49
N PHE A 208 -12.74 11.71 7.56
CA PHE A 208 -11.49 12.45 7.76
C PHE A 208 -10.52 11.79 8.76
N GLY A 209 -11.00 10.84 9.58
CA GLY A 209 -10.17 10.15 10.57
C GLY A 209 -9.41 11.12 11.47
N ASN A 210 -8.12 10.84 11.68
CA ASN A 210 -7.20 11.65 12.47
C ASN A 210 -6.35 12.63 11.60
N ILE A 211 -6.81 13.04 10.40
CA ILE A 211 -6.01 13.85 9.48
C ILE A 211 -5.60 15.23 10.05
N GLU A 212 -6.39 15.80 10.95
CA GLU A 212 -6.03 17.05 11.63
C GLU A 212 -4.82 16.87 12.55
N ASP A 213 -4.64 15.68 13.13
CA ASP A 213 -3.48 15.37 13.97
C ASP A 213 -2.25 15.10 13.11
N ILE A 214 -2.42 14.44 11.96
CA ILE A 214 -1.38 14.36 10.92
C ILE A 214 -0.94 15.78 10.52
N TYR A 215 -1.88 16.69 10.25
CA TYR A 215 -1.54 18.07 9.87
C TYR A 215 -0.74 18.80 10.95
N LYS A 216 -1.12 18.69 12.23
CA LYS A 216 -0.37 19.30 13.34
C LYS A 216 1.03 18.73 13.46
N PHE A 217 1.17 17.40 13.42
CA PHE A 217 2.46 16.71 13.44
C PHE A 217 3.34 17.17 12.29
N GLN A 218 2.80 17.11 11.07
CA GLN A 218 3.56 17.40 9.86
C GLN A 218 4.07 18.84 9.81
N ARG A 219 3.29 19.80 10.32
CA ARG A 219 3.74 21.20 10.43
C ARG A 219 4.96 21.34 11.32
N THR A 220 5.01 20.57 12.40
CA THR A 220 6.16 20.57 13.32
C THR A 220 7.36 19.92 12.64
N PHE A 221 7.14 18.78 11.99
CA PHE A 221 8.17 18.09 11.22
C PHE A 221 8.78 18.96 10.10
N LEU A 222 7.96 19.60 9.26
CA LEU A 222 8.44 20.51 8.22
C LEU A 222 9.22 21.68 8.80
N LYS A 223 8.75 22.26 9.92
CA LYS A 223 9.45 23.37 10.59
C LYS A 223 10.85 22.97 11.02
N ASP A 224 11.05 21.74 11.50
CA ASP A 224 12.37 21.26 11.91
C ASP A 224 13.25 20.90 10.72
N LEU A 225 12.68 20.31 9.65
CA LEU A 225 13.38 20.13 8.37
C LEU A 225 13.88 21.45 7.79
N GLU A 226 13.06 22.50 7.80
CA GLU A 226 13.44 23.82 7.29
C GLU A 226 14.56 24.49 8.10
N LYS A 227 14.72 24.12 9.38
CA LYS A 227 15.86 24.59 10.19
C LYS A 227 17.17 23.90 9.80
N GLN A 228 17.12 22.61 9.42
CA GLN A 228 18.30 21.86 8.99
C GLN A 228 18.67 22.10 7.51
N TYR A 229 17.78 22.75 6.75
CA TYR A 229 18.01 23.03 5.34
C TYR A 229 19.01 24.17 5.13
N ASN A 230 20.16 23.85 4.56
CA ASN A 230 21.14 24.84 4.13
C ASN A 230 20.73 25.42 2.77
N LYS A 231 20.41 26.72 2.73
CA LYS A 231 19.95 27.41 1.51
C LYS A 231 21.07 27.72 0.53
N GLU A 232 22.28 27.95 1.04
CA GLU A 232 23.45 28.31 0.22
C GLU A 232 24.09 27.06 -0.37
N GLU A 233 24.21 26.01 0.44
CA GLU A 233 24.78 24.72 0.06
C GLU A 233 23.83 23.57 0.42
N PRO A 234 22.77 23.33 -0.38
CA PRO A 234 21.75 22.31 -0.08
C PRO A 234 22.31 20.90 0.16
N HIS A 235 23.39 20.53 -0.53
CA HIS A 235 24.05 19.24 -0.35
C HIS A 235 24.63 19.03 1.05
N LEU A 236 24.88 20.08 1.85
CA LEU A 236 25.35 19.99 3.23
C LEU A 236 24.21 19.90 4.26
N SER A 237 22.94 19.88 3.83
CA SER A 237 21.79 19.80 4.75
C SER A 237 21.76 18.47 5.51
N GLU A 238 21.59 18.53 6.84
CA GLU A 238 21.60 17.38 7.76
C GLU A 238 20.18 17.00 8.21
N ILE A 239 19.38 16.48 7.28
CA ILE A 239 17.96 16.22 7.52
C ILE A 239 17.67 14.84 8.13
N GLY A 240 18.64 13.91 8.15
CA GLY A 240 18.45 12.56 8.69
C GLY A 240 18.06 12.58 10.17
N SER A 241 18.67 13.49 10.94
CA SER A 241 18.37 13.67 12.37
C SER A 241 16.91 14.07 12.64
N CYS A 242 16.28 14.83 11.73
CA CYS A 242 14.88 15.24 11.87
C CYS A 242 13.93 14.04 11.82
N PHE A 243 14.16 13.08 10.92
CA PHE A 243 13.33 11.88 10.83
C PHE A 243 13.42 11.03 12.10
N LEU A 244 14.61 10.89 12.67
CA LEU A 244 14.83 10.12 13.90
C LEU A 244 14.15 10.77 15.11
N GLN A 245 14.25 12.10 15.26
CA GLN A 245 13.60 12.83 16.33
C GLN A 245 12.07 12.71 16.31
N HIS A 246 11.49 12.56 15.12
CA HIS A 246 10.04 12.49 14.91
C HIS A 246 9.51 11.08 14.64
N GLN A 247 10.35 10.05 14.75
CA GLN A 247 10.04 8.66 14.36
C GLN A 247 8.74 8.14 15.00
N GLU A 248 8.59 8.30 16.31
CA GLU A 248 7.39 7.84 17.03
C GLU A 248 6.13 8.59 16.59
N GLY A 249 6.26 9.86 16.20
CA GLY A 249 5.16 10.69 15.73
C GLY A 249 4.53 10.18 14.42
N PHE A 250 5.28 9.45 13.58
CA PHE A 250 4.74 8.85 12.36
C PHE A 250 3.77 7.69 12.63
N ALA A 251 3.70 7.15 13.86
CA ALA A 251 2.80 6.05 14.20
C ALA A 251 1.31 6.39 13.97
N ILE A 252 0.93 7.68 14.05
CA ILE A 252 -0.45 8.14 13.81
C ILE A 252 -0.95 7.87 12.38
N TYR A 253 -0.04 7.71 11.41
CA TYR A 253 -0.39 7.35 10.03
C TYR A 253 -1.01 5.96 9.94
N SER A 254 -0.70 5.06 10.88
CA SER A 254 -1.31 3.73 10.91
C SER A 254 -2.81 3.80 11.13
N GLU A 255 -3.27 4.63 12.08
CA GLU A 255 -4.69 4.83 12.32
C GLU A 255 -5.38 5.40 11.07
N TYR A 256 -4.76 6.39 10.42
CA TYR A 256 -5.27 6.97 9.19
C TYR A 256 -5.42 5.94 8.07
N CYS A 257 -4.36 5.17 7.81
CA CYS A 257 -4.35 4.16 6.75
C CYS A 257 -5.37 3.04 7.01
N ASN A 258 -5.55 2.65 8.28
CA ASN A 258 -6.55 1.66 8.68
C ASN A 258 -7.99 2.15 8.49
N ASN A 259 -8.24 3.45 8.72
CA ASN A 259 -9.55 4.06 8.50
C ASN A 259 -9.85 4.36 7.02
N HIS A 260 -8.82 4.59 6.19
CA HIS A 260 -8.96 5.06 4.82
C HIS A 260 -9.93 4.23 3.92
N PRO A 261 -9.94 2.87 3.96
CA PRO A 261 -10.94 2.09 3.22
C PRO A 261 -12.39 2.42 3.62
N GLY A 262 -12.64 2.64 4.91
CA GLY A 262 -13.96 3.05 5.42
C GLY A 262 -14.34 4.46 4.97
N ALA A 263 -13.37 5.39 4.97
CA ALA A 263 -13.55 6.75 4.43
C ALA A 263 -13.96 6.73 2.95
N CYS A 264 -13.28 5.91 2.13
CA CYS A 264 -13.60 5.76 0.72
C CYS A 264 -15.02 5.21 0.49
N ALA A 265 -15.45 4.23 1.29
CA ALA A 265 -16.80 3.67 1.21
C ALA A 265 -17.88 4.71 1.59
N GLU A 266 -17.69 5.45 2.68
CA GLU A 266 -18.62 6.51 3.12
C GLU A 266 -18.71 7.62 2.07
N LEU A 267 -17.57 8.13 1.58
CA LEU A 267 -17.53 9.14 0.52
C LEU A 267 -18.22 8.66 -0.76
N SER A 268 -17.95 7.43 -1.20
CA SER A 268 -18.60 6.84 -2.38
C SER A 268 -20.12 6.79 -2.21
N GLY A 269 -20.61 6.50 -1.00
CA GLY A 269 -22.03 6.55 -0.65
C GLY A 269 -22.61 7.96 -0.77
N LEU A 270 -21.92 8.97 -0.22
CA LEU A 270 -22.36 10.37 -0.27
C LEU A 270 -22.35 10.93 -1.71
N MET A 271 -21.32 10.60 -2.50
CA MET A 271 -21.15 11.05 -3.88
C MET A 271 -22.23 10.51 -4.82
N LYS A 272 -23.07 9.55 -4.40
CA LYS A 272 -24.27 9.16 -5.16
C LYS A 272 -25.37 10.23 -5.15
N GLN A 273 -25.37 11.15 -4.19
CA GLN A 273 -26.35 12.23 -4.11
C GLN A 273 -25.75 13.52 -4.67
N GLY A 274 -26.46 14.18 -5.59
CA GLY A 274 -25.98 15.39 -6.25
C GLY A 274 -25.57 16.50 -5.29
N ARG A 275 -26.31 16.70 -4.18
CA ARG A 275 -26.00 17.76 -3.20
C ARG A 275 -24.58 17.68 -2.62
N TYR A 276 -24.05 16.48 -2.37
CA TYR A 276 -22.69 16.32 -1.83
C TYR A 276 -21.63 16.57 -2.90
N ARG A 277 -21.89 16.18 -4.15
CA ARG A 277 -20.97 16.48 -5.27
C ARG A 277 -20.78 17.98 -5.44
N HIS A 278 -21.88 18.73 -5.52
CA HIS A 278 -21.84 20.18 -5.66
C HIS A 278 -21.19 20.84 -4.44
N PHE A 279 -21.47 20.33 -3.24
CA PHE A 279 -20.87 20.84 -2.01
C PHE A 279 -19.34 20.68 -2.00
N PHE A 280 -18.83 19.48 -2.31
CA PHE A 280 -17.38 19.24 -2.34
C PHE A 280 -16.70 20.01 -3.48
N GLU A 281 -17.34 20.11 -4.64
CA GLU A 281 -16.81 20.91 -5.74
C GLU A 281 -16.75 22.40 -5.40
N ALA A 282 -17.78 22.93 -4.74
CA ALA A 282 -17.77 24.31 -4.25
C ALA A 282 -16.65 24.55 -3.21
N CYS A 283 -16.41 23.59 -2.30
CA CYS A 283 -15.30 23.66 -1.36
C CYS A 283 -13.94 23.68 -2.09
N ARG A 284 -13.79 22.86 -3.15
CA ARG A 284 -12.60 22.80 -4.00
C ARG A 284 -12.29 24.12 -4.68
N LEU A 285 -13.28 24.69 -5.35
CA LEU A 285 -13.16 25.97 -6.06
C LEU A 285 -12.88 27.13 -5.08
N LEU A 286 -13.53 27.15 -3.92
CA LEU A 286 -13.35 28.21 -2.92
C LEU A 286 -11.91 28.26 -2.37
N GLN A 287 -11.27 27.10 -2.19
CA GLN A 287 -9.88 27.03 -1.75
C GLN A 287 -8.86 27.14 -2.90
N GLN A 288 -9.32 27.30 -4.14
CA GLN A 288 -8.46 27.30 -5.33
C GLN A 288 -7.59 26.04 -5.40
N MET A 289 -8.17 24.90 -4.99
CA MET A 289 -7.49 23.62 -5.05
C MET A 289 -7.37 23.15 -6.50
N ILE A 290 -6.28 22.45 -6.79
CA ILE A 290 -6.10 21.74 -8.06
C ILE A 290 -7.29 20.80 -8.33
N ASP A 291 -7.50 20.45 -9.60
CA ASP A 291 -8.63 19.64 -10.05
C ASP A 291 -8.46 18.15 -9.68
N ILE A 292 -8.51 17.92 -8.37
CA ILE A 292 -8.45 16.63 -7.71
C ILE A 292 -9.67 16.55 -6.80
N ALA A 293 -10.41 15.46 -6.94
CA ALA A 293 -11.54 15.18 -6.07
C ALA A 293 -11.08 14.93 -4.62
N ILE A 294 -11.99 15.09 -3.66
CA ILE A 294 -11.68 15.03 -2.23
C ILE A 294 -11.01 13.72 -1.80
N ASP A 295 -11.43 12.59 -2.36
CA ASP A 295 -10.83 11.27 -2.15
C ASP A 295 -9.35 11.20 -2.58
N GLY A 296 -9.00 11.83 -3.71
CA GLY A 296 -7.61 11.98 -4.13
C GLY A 296 -6.76 12.75 -3.10
N PHE A 297 -7.31 13.82 -2.52
CA PHE A 297 -6.64 14.55 -1.43
C PHE A 297 -6.49 13.68 -0.18
N LEU A 298 -7.51 12.90 0.18
CA LEU A 298 -7.47 12.01 1.35
C LEU A 298 -6.54 10.81 1.16
N LEU A 299 -6.15 10.47 -0.05
CA LEU A 299 -5.14 9.44 -0.31
C LEU A 299 -3.70 9.94 -0.06
N THR A 300 -3.47 11.26 -0.07
CA THR A 300 -2.11 11.82 0.01
C THR A 300 -1.32 11.42 1.25
N PRO A 301 -1.88 11.27 2.47
CA PRO A 301 -1.11 10.80 3.63
C PRO A 301 -0.65 9.34 3.50
N VAL A 302 -1.50 8.49 2.90
CA VAL A 302 -1.18 7.08 2.62
C VAL A 302 -0.03 6.97 1.62
N GLN A 303 -0.01 7.83 0.60
CA GLN A 303 1.10 7.89 -0.35
C GLN A 303 2.37 8.45 0.28
N LYS A 304 2.25 9.52 1.07
CA LYS A 304 3.41 10.23 1.60
C LYS A 304 4.24 9.36 2.53
N ILE A 305 3.59 8.57 3.40
CA ILE A 305 4.30 7.72 4.35
C ILE A 305 5.15 6.63 3.64
N CYS A 306 4.70 6.15 2.48
CA CYS A 306 5.44 5.18 1.66
C CYS A 306 6.52 5.80 0.77
N LYS A 307 6.48 7.12 0.53
CA LYS A 307 7.51 7.83 -0.25
C LYS A 307 8.78 8.06 0.57
N TYR A 308 8.70 8.20 1.88
CA TYR A 308 9.86 8.52 2.72
C TYR A 308 11.01 7.50 2.63
N PRO A 309 10.80 6.18 2.71
CA PRO A 309 11.88 5.21 2.55
C PRO A 309 12.61 5.36 1.20
N LEU A 310 11.86 5.58 0.11
CA LEU A 310 12.43 5.74 -1.23
C LEU A 310 13.25 7.04 -1.35
N GLN A 311 12.73 8.14 -0.79
CA GLN A 311 13.42 9.43 -0.74
C GLN A 311 14.74 9.33 0.05
N LEU A 312 14.71 8.65 1.20
CA LEU A 312 15.89 8.48 2.05
C LEU A 312 16.90 7.50 1.46
N ALA A 313 16.45 6.44 0.77
CA ALA A 313 17.33 5.51 0.04
C ALA A 313 18.09 6.23 -1.09
N GLU A 314 17.38 7.04 -1.87
CA GLU A 314 17.98 7.84 -2.93
C GLU A 314 18.94 8.90 -2.36
N LEU A 315 18.58 9.54 -1.24
CA LEU A 315 19.48 10.48 -0.57
C LEU A 315 20.76 9.79 -0.05
N LEU A 316 20.62 8.59 0.53
CA LEU A 316 21.74 7.80 1.02
C LEU A 316 22.69 7.41 -0.11
N LYS A 317 22.16 7.06 -1.29
CA LYS A 317 22.96 6.73 -2.49
C LYS A 317 23.94 7.84 -2.87
N TYR A 318 23.55 9.11 -2.70
CA TYR A 318 24.37 10.28 -3.03
C TYR A 318 25.02 10.95 -1.81
N THR A 319 25.04 10.27 -0.66
CA THR A 319 25.71 10.76 0.56
C THR A 319 26.94 9.91 0.83
N THR A 320 28.13 10.52 0.88
CA THR A 320 29.38 9.78 1.16
C THR A 320 29.48 9.40 2.63
N GLN A 321 30.29 8.38 2.96
CA GLN A 321 30.42 7.90 4.35
C GLN A 321 31.06 8.92 5.30
N GLU A 322 31.83 9.86 4.75
CA GLU A 322 32.49 10.95 5.48
C GLU A 322 31.53 12.11 5.78
N HIS A 323 30.37 12.17 5.10
CA HIS A 323 29.37 13.18 5.35
C HIS A 323 28.76 13.00 6.75
N SER A 324 28.67 14.08 7.52
CA SER A 324 28.16 14.11 8.91
C SER A 324 26.78 13.45 9.05
N ASP A 325 25.88 13.70 8.10
CA ASP A 325 24.52 13.14 8.09
C ASP A 325 24.40 11.67 7.62
N TYR A 326 25.47 11.02 7.14
CA TYR A 326 25.39 9.68 6.53
C TYR A 326 24.75 8.64 7.46
N ASN A 327 25.24 8.55 8.71
CA ASN A 327 24.72 7.59 9.68
C ASN A 327 23.27 7.90 10.09
N ASN A 328 22.91 9.18 10.18
CA ASN A 328 21.56 9.59 10.51
C ASN A 328 20.59 9.27 9.37
N ILE A 329 20.97 9.51 8.10
CA ILE A 329 20.15 9.16 6.93
C ILE A 329 19.97 7.65 6.85
N LYS A 330 21.03 6.87 7.07
CA LYS A 330 20.94 5.40 7.08
C LYS A 330 19.98 4.90 8.16
N ALA A 331 20.08 5.43 9.38
CA ALA A 331 19.18 5.07 10.47
C ALA A 331 17.73 5.54 10.19
N ALA A 332 17.55 6.74 9.64
CA ALA A 332 16.26 7.28 9.26
C ALA A 332 15.59 6.44 8.16
N TYR A 333 16.36 5.98 7.17
CA TYR A 333 15.88 5.08 6.13
C TYR A 333 15.31 3.79 6.72
N GLU A 334 16.06 3.12 7.60
CA GLU A 334 15.59 1.90 8.27
C GLU A 334 14.36 2.17 9.15
N ALA A 335 14.36 3.28 9.89
CA ALA A 335 13.22 3.69 10.72
C ALA A 335 11.95 3.90 9.88
N MET A 336 12.04 4.65 8.77
CA MET A 336 10.88 4.91 7.91
C MET A 336 10.44 3.67 7.14
N LYS A 337 11.38 2.79 6.77
CA LYS A 337 11.05 1.47 6.19
C LYS A 337 10.23 0.63 7.16
N ASN A 338 10.61 0.61 8.44
CA ASN A 338 9.85 -0.08 9.48
C ASN A 338 8.44 0.50 9.67
N VAL A 339 8.30 1.83 9.64
CA VAL A 339 6.99 2.50 9.71
C VAL A 339 6.10 2.11 8.52
N ALA A 340 6.62 2.16 7.29
CA ALA A 340 5.88 1.79 6.09
C ALA A 340 5.48 0.30 6.11
N CYS A 341 6.39 -0.59 6.49
CA CYS A 341 6.12 -2.01 6.67
C CYS A 341 5.00 -2.25 7.70
N LEU A 342 5.05 -1.58 8.87
CA LEU A 342 4.04 -1.71 9.91
C LEU A 342 2.65 -1.28 9.41
N ILE A 343 2.56 -0.20 8.65
CA ILE A 343 1.31 0.29 8.08
C ILE A 343 0.75 -0.69 7.05
N ASN A 344 1.59 -1.17 6.13
CA ASN A 344 1.20 -2.17 5.14
C ASN A 344 0.72 -3.46 5.81
N GLU A 345 1.45 -3.90 6.84
CA GLU A 345 1.14 -5.09 7.61
C GLU A 345 -0.18 -4.96 8.36
N ARG A 346 -0.44 -3.82 9.02
CA ARG A 346 -1.71 -3.58 9.70
C ARG A 346 -2.91 -3.56 8.76
N LYS A 347 -2.75 -2.97 7.55
CA LYS A 347 -3.77 -3.04 6.51
C LYS A 347 -4.04 -4.49 6.10
N ARG A 348 -2.97 -5.27 5.86
CA ARG A 348 -3.05 -6.70 5.53
C ARG A 348 -3.77 -7.51 6.62
N LYS A 349 -3.45 -7.26 7.91
CA LYS A 349 -4.12 -7.89 9.05
C LYS A 349 -5.61 -7.55 9.10
N LEU A 350 -6.01 -6.29 8.88
CA LEU A 350 -7.43 -5.90 8.86
C LEU A 350 -8.22 -6.61 7.74
N GLU A 351 -7.66 -6.69 6.53
CA GLU A 351 -8.29 -7.44 5.43
C GLU A 351 -8.34 -8.95 5.71
N SER A 352 -7.38 -9.47 6.46
CA SER A 352 -7.34 -10.86 6.91
C SER A 352 -8.48 -11.16 7.89
N ILE A 353 -8.74 -10.29 8.87
CA ILE A 353 -9.80 -10.47 9.89
C ILE A 353 -11.16 -10.75 9.23
N ASP A 354 -11.52 -9.96 8.22
CA ASP A 354 -12.75 -10.10 7.46
C ASP A 354 -12.85 -11.45 6.72
N LYS A 355 -11.73 -11.89 6.13
CA LYS A 355 -11.64 -13.19 5.45
C LYS A 355 -11.75 -14.34 6.44
N ILE A 356 -11.13 -14.23 7.62
CA ILE A 356 -11.19 -15.24 8.68
C ILE A 356 -12.62 -15.38 9.22
N ALA A 357 -13.32 -14.27 9.49
CA ALA A 357 -14.71 -14.31 9.94
C ALA A 357 -15.62 -15.04 8.93
N ARG A 358 -15.54 -14.67 7.65
CA ARG A 358 -16.32 -15.31 6.58
C ARG A 358 -15.94 -16.78 6.41
N TRP A 359 -14.64 -17.09 6.48
CA TRP A 359 -14.13 -18.46 6.41
C TRP A 359 -14.70 -19.31 7.54
N GLN A 360 -14.69 -18.83 8.78
CA GLN A 360 -15.19 -19.57 9.94
C GLN A 360 -16.69 -19.89 9.79
N VAL A 361 -17.50 -18.91 9.37
CA VAL A 361 -18.94 -19.12 9.11
C VAL A 361 -19.19 -20.19 8.05
N SER A 362 -18.27 -20.37 7.10
CA SER A 362 -18.38 -21.41 6.07
C SER A 362 -18.04 -22.83 6.57
N ILE A 363 -17.41 -22.96 7.75
CA ILE A 363 -17.05 -24.26 8.33
C ILE A 363 -18.25 -24.90 9.05
N VAL A 364 -18.60 -26.11 8.63
CA VAL A 364 -19.73 -26.86 9.20
C VAL A 364 -19.34 -27.50 10.53
N GLY A 365 -20.21 -27.34 11.53
CA GLY A 365 -20.05 -27.95 12.85
C GLY A 365 -18.93 -27.31 13.68
N TRP A 366 -18.76 -25.99 13.57
CA TRP A 366 -17.79 -25.24 14.36
C TRP A 366 -18.03 -25.41 15.87
N GLU A 367 -16.96 -25.63 16.64
CA GLU A 367 -16.99 -25.74 18.10
C GLU A 367 -15.88 -24.90 18.74
N GLY A 368 -16.17 -24.29 19.89
CA GLY A 368 -15.26 -23.42 20.63
C GLY A 368 -15.38 -21.94 20.25
N GLN A 369 -14.42 -21.14 20.71
CA GLN A 369 -14.40 -19.68 20.50
C GLN A 369 -14.13 -19.31 19.02
N ASP A 370 -14.53 -18.09 18.65
CA ASP A 370 -14.18 -17.52 17.34
C ASP A 370 -12.66 -17.40 17.19
N ILE A 371 -12.16 -17.58 15.97
CA ILE A 371 -10.73 -17.47 15.67
C ILE A 371 -10.23 -16.07 16.04
N LEU A 372 -11.04 -15.05 15.73
CA LEU A 372 -10.71 -13.64 15.94
C LEU A 372 -10.58 -13.23 17.41
N GLU A 373 -10.92 -14.09 18.37
CA GLU A 373 -10.66 -13.83 19.79
C GLU A 373 -9.17 -13.93 20.14
N ARG A 374 -8.41 -14.72 19.38
CA ARG A 374 -6.98 -14.98 19.63
C ARG A 374 -6.08 -14.78 18.42
N SER A 375 -6.64 -14.68 17.22
CA SER A 375 -5.87 -14.68 15.98
C SER A 375 -6.30 -13.58 15.04
N SER A 376 -5.37 -13.08 14.25
CA SER A 376 -5.57 -12.02 13.26
C SER A 376 -5.14 -12.40 11.84
N GLU A 377 -4.36 -13.47 11.68
CA GLU A 377 -3.74 -13.84 10.41
C GLU A 377 -3.79 -15.36 10.13
N LEU A 378 -4.16 -15.73 8.90
CA LEU A 378 -3.90 -17.09 8.39
C LEU A 378 -2.49 -17.15 7.79
N ILE A 379 -1.61 -17.93 8.42
CA ILE A 379 -0.18 -18.04 8.07
C ILE A 379 0.04 -19.08 6.99
N HIS A 380 -0.63 -20.23 7.12
CA HIS A 380 -0.52 -21.30 6.14
C HIS A 380 -1.75 -22.22 6.15
N SER A 381 -2.04 -22.84 5.01
CA SER A 381 -3.05 -23.90 4.95
C SER A 381 -2.65 -24.99 3.96
N GLY A 382 -3.07 -26.22 4.23
CA GLY A 382 -2.70 -27.36 3.39
C GLY A 382 -3.20 -28.69 3.92
N GLU A 383 -3.03 -29.75 3.13
CA GLU A 383 -3.38 -31.11 3.56
C GLU A 383 -2.20 -31.78 4.26
N LEU A 384 -2.47 -32.36 5.43
CA LEU A 384 -1.54 -33.23 6.13
C LEU A 384 -2.24 -34.52 6.55
N THR A 385 -1.45 -35.57 6.72
CA THR A 385 -1.92 -36.80 7.35
C THR A 385 -1.58 -36.74 8.84
N ARG A 386 -2.60 -36.62 9.69
CA ARG A 386 -2.42 -36.76 11.14
C ARG A 386 -2.42 -38.24 11.49
N VAL A 387 -1.36 -38.70 12.14
CA VAL A 387 -1.29 -40.08 12.66
C VAL A 387 -1.58 -40.03 14.15
N THR A 388 -2.46 -40.93 14.59
CA THR A 388 -2.77 -41.10 16.03
C THR A 388 -1.78 -42.07 16.68
N ARG A 389 -1.66 -42.05 18.01
CA ARG A 389 -0.83 -43.01 18.76
C ARG A 389 -1.19 -44.49 18.50
N GLN A 390 -2.44 -44.76 18.09
CA GLN A 390 -2.90 -46.09 17.69
C GLN A 390 -2.54 -46.47 16.24
N GLY A 391 -1.75 -45.64 15.54
CA GLY A 391 -1.36 -45.86 14.14
C GLY A 391 -2.43 -45.52 13.11
N LYS A 392 -3.61 -45.02 13.51
CA LYS A 392 -4.65 -44.60 12.55
C LYS A 392 -4.26 -43.30 11.88
N SER A 393 -4.21 -43.33 10.55
CA SER A 393 -3.94 -42.17 9.69
C SER A 393 -5.23 -41.43 9.32
N GLN A 394 -5.21 -40.12 9.44
CA GLN A 394 -6.34 -39.25 9.17
C GLN A 394 -5.91 -38.10 8.28
N GLN A 395 -6.31 -38.11 7.01
CA GLN A 395 -6.11 -36.97 6.13
C GLN A 395 -7.04 -35.83 6.56
N ARG A 396 -6.46 -34.65 6.78
CA ARG A 396 -7.16 -33.44 7.18
C ARG A 396 -6.58 -32.24 6.44
N THR A 397 -7.39 -31.20 6.28
CA THR A 397 -6.92 -29.88 5.85
C THR A 397 -6.68 -29.06 7.10
N PHE A 398 -5.48 -28.52 7.23
CA PHE A 398 -5.06 -27.73 8.37
C PHE A 398 -4.94 -26.27 7.97
N PHE A 399 -5.27 -25.39 8.92
CA PHE A 399 -5.24 -23.94 8.79
C PHE A 399 -4.47 -23.41 10.01
N LEU A 400 -3.24 -22.96 9.78
CA LEU A 400 -2.37 -22.39 10.80
C LEU A 400 -2.61 -20.90 10.88
N PHE A 401 -3.14 -20.45 12.01
CA PHE A 401 -3.25 -19.05 12.38
C PHE A 401 -2.18 -18.71 13.43
N ASP A 402 -1.96 -17.42 13.69
CA ASP A 402 -1.28 -16.98 14.91
C ASP A 402 -2.00 -17.56 16.14
N HIS A 403 -1.26 -18.13 17.08
CA HIS A 403 -1.72 -18.78 18.31
C HIS A 403 -2.48 -20.11 18.18
N GLN A 404 -2.99 -20.50 17.00
CA GLN A 404 -3.80 -21.73 16.89
C GLN A 404 -3.75 -22.41 15.53
N LEU A 405 -3.81 -23.74 15.53
CA LEU A 405 -3.89 -24.60 14.35
C LEU A 405 -5.26 -25.30 14.29
N VAL A 406 -6.07 -25.01 13.26
CA VAL A 406 -7.40 -25.61 13.09
C VAL A 406 -7.35 -26.77 12.10
N ALA A 407 -8.04 -27.87 12.43
CA ALA A 407 -8.14 -29.06 11.60
C ALA A 407 -9.56 -29.23 11.03
N CYS A 408 -9.67 -29.44 9.73
CA CYS A 408 -10.92 -29.70 9.03
C CYS A 408 -10.88 -31.00 8.22
N LYS A 409 -12.06 -31.59 7.97
CA LYS A 409 -12.26 -32.70 7.05
C LYS A 409 -13.08 -32.22 5.85
N LYS A 410 -12.60 -32.47 4.63
CA LYS A 410 -13.38 -32.23 3.40
C LYS A 410 -14.58 -33.17 3.32
N ASP A 411 -15.71 -32.67 2.83
CA ASP A 411 -16.84 -33.51 2.45
C ASP A 411 -16.44 -34.50 1.35
N LEU A 412 -17.08 -35.66 1.32
CA LEU A 412 -16.76 -36.73 0.36
C LEU A 412 -17.24 -36.39 -1.05
N LEU A 413 -18.37 -35.66 -1.17
CA LEU A 413 -18.98 -35.31 -2.45
C LEU A 413 -18.70 -33.86 -2.82
N ARG A 414 -18.71 -32.96 -1.83
CA ARG A 414 -18.53 -31.51 -2.01
C ARG A 414 -17.18 -31.03 -1.48
N ARG A 415 -16.14 -31.09 -2.32
CA ARG A 415 -14.76 -30.76 -1.89
C ARG A 415 -14.58 -29.33 -1.35
N ASP A 416 -15.51 -28.43 -1.66
CA ASP A 416 -15.62 -27.05 -1.17
C ASP A 416 -16.14 -26.96 0.28
N VAL A 417 -16.81 -27.99 0.78
CA VAL A 417 -17.37 -28.02 2.14
C VAL A 417 -16.38 -28.64 3.12
N LEU A 418 -16.14 -27.93 4.22
CA LEU A 418 -15.21 -28.33 5.29
C LEU A 418 -15.97 -28.51 6.61
N TYR A 419 -15.68 -29.61 7.30
CA TYR A 419 -16.20 -29.89 8.63
C TYR A 419 -15.11 -29.71 9.68
N TYR A 420 -15.41 -28.99 10.75
CA TYR A 420 -14.50 -28.81 11.87
C TYR A 420 -14.16 -30.13 12.56
N ARG A 421 -12.90 -30.31 12.95
CA ARG A 421 -12.38 -31.53 13.60
C ARG A 421 -11.45 -31.25 14.79
N GLY A 422 -11.44 -30.02 15.28
CA GLY A 422 -10.65 -29.60 16.44
C GLY A 422 -9.61 -28.54 16.10
N ARG A 423 -8.97 -28.04 17.16
CA ARG A 423 -7.89 -27.07 17.10
C ARG A 423 -6.79 -27.44 18.09
N THR A 424 -5.57 -26.96 17.84
CA THR A 424 -4.42 -27.08 18.72
C THR A 424 -3.93 -25.69 19.08
N ASP A 425 -3.69 -25.44 20.36
CA ASP A 425 -3.10 -24.20 20.86
C ASP A 425 -1.60 -24.20 20.54
N MET A 426 -1.16 -23.28 19.66
CA MET A 426 0.23 -23.20 19.24
C MET A 426 1.14 -22.65 20.33
N ASP A 427 0.60 -21.93 21.31
CA ASP A 427 1.35 -21.40 22.46
C ASP A 427 1.75 -22.51 23.44
N ALA A 428 0.96 -23.58 23.48
CA ALA A 428 1.16 -24.71 24.38
C ALA A 428 2.02 -25.84 23.79
N VAL A 429 2.50 -25.72 22.55
CA VAL A 429 3.23 -26.80 21.86
C VAL A 429 4.62 -26.37 21.38
N GLU A 430 5.46 -27.38 21.14
CA GLU A 430 6.79 -27.26 20.54
C GLU A 430 6.84 -28.06 19.24
N LEU A 431 7.46 -27.45 18.22
CA LEU A 431 7.69 -28.07 16.92
C LEU A 431 8.94 -28.95 16.98
N VAL A 432 8.77 -30.22 16.61
CA VAL A 432 9.87 -31.20 16.51
C VAL A 432 9.92 -31.74 15.10
N ASP A 433 11.01 -31.46 14.39
CA ASP A 433 11.28 -32.04 13.07
C ASP A 433 11.70 -33.52 13.20
N LEU A 434 11.20 -34.38 12.31
CA LEU A 434 11.52 -35.81 12.30
C LEU A 434 12.18 -36.22 10.98
N GLU A 435 13.29 -36.93 11.08
CA GLU A 435 13.90 -37.60 9.94
C GLU A 435 13.06 -38.80 9.47
N ASP A 436 13.21 -39.13 8.19
CA ASP A 436 12.57 -40.31 7.60
C ASP A 436 13.15 -41.59 8.23
N GLY A 437 12.28 -42.47 8.73
CA GLY A 437 12.73 -43.64 9.45
C GLY A 437 11.69 -44.17 10.43
N ARG A 438 12.15 -44.80 11.51
CA ARG A 438 11.26 -45.19 12.61
C ARG A 438 11.28 -44.13 13.69
N ASP A 439 10.10 -43.63 14.03
CA ASP A 439 9.93 -42.75 15.17
C ASP A 439 10.19 -43.50 16.47
N GLY A 440 11.21 -43.10 17.24
CA GLY A 440 11.60 -43.80 18.47
C GLY A 440 10.53 -43.78 19.57
N ALA A 441 9.65 -42.77 19.60
CA ALA A 441 8.62 -42.64 20.64
C ALA A 441 7.38 -43.50 20.35
N TRP A 442 6.97 -43.63 19.09
CA TRP A 442 5.74 -44.34 18.69
C TRP A 442 6.02 -45.66 17.97
N ASN A 443 7.28 -45.96 17.63
CA ASN A 443 7.73 -47.12 16.86
C ASN A 443 6.99 -47.27 15.52
N LEU A 444 6.66 -46.15 14.88
CA LEU A 444 5.99 -46.10 13.58
C LEU A 444 6.98 -45.67 12.49
N GLY A 445 6.86 -46.26 11.30
CA GLY A 445 7.56 -45.79 10.11
C GLY A 445 6.97 -44.46 9.65
N VAL A 446 7.80 -43.43 9.55
CA VAL A 446 7.38 -42.07 9.17
C VAL A 446 8.22 -41.56 8.01
N ARG A 447 7.58 -40.79 7.13
CA ARG A 447 8.23 -40.07 6.03
C ARG A 447 7.65 -38.68 5.92
N ASN A 448 8.49 -37.70 5.60
CA ASN A 448 8.12 -36.29 5.51
C ASN A 448 7.34 -35.83 6.76
N ALA A 449 7.81 -36.20 7.95
CA ALA A 449 7.06 -36.06 9.19
C ALA A 449 7.61 -34.98 10.13
N PHE A 450 6.74 -34.47 11.00
CA PHE A 450 7.07 -33.61 12.12
C PHE A 450 6.04 -33.80 13.25
N LYS A 451 6.37 -33.33 14.46
CA LYS A 451 5.50 -33.39 15.64
C LYS A 451 5.22 -32.02 16.22
N LEU A 452 4.04 -31.87 16.79
CA LEU A 452 3.73 -30.86 17.79
C LEU A 452 3.60 -31.54 19.15
N VAL A 453 4.48 -31.19 20.08
CA VAL A 453 4.57 -31.79 21.42
C VAL A 453 4.10 -30.78 22.45
N SER A 454 3.14 -31.14 23.28
CA SER A 454 2.67 -30.27 24.36
C SER A 454 3.79 -29.99 25.38
N ARG A 455 4.00 -28.71 25.70
CA ARG A 455 4.96 -28.24 26.72
C ARG A 455 4.59 -28.70 28.13
N ALA A 456 3.29 -28.84 28.40
CA ALA A 456 2.77 -29.33 29.67
C ALA A 456 2.85 -30.87 29.81
N GLY A 457 3.32 -31.56 28.77
CA GLY A 457 3.41 -33.01 28.69
C GLY A 457 2.10 -33.69 28.27
N GLY A 458 2.22 -34.92 27.74
CA GLY A 458 1.10 -35.84 27.53
C GLY A 458 0.52 -35.93 26.12
N GLU A 459 0.38 -34.80 25.40
CA GLU A 459 -0.20 -34.78 24.06
C GLU A 459 0.87 -34.57 22.97
N VAL A 460 0.88 -35.46 21.97
CA VAL A 460 1.79 -35.40 20.82
C VAL A 460 0.96 -35.60 19.56
N HIS A 461 1.06 -34.66 18.63
CA HIS A 461 0.43 -34.75 17.32
C HIS A 461 1.50 -35.03 16.27
N LEU A 462 1.41 -36.17 15.58
CA LEU A 462 2.29 -36.52 14.47
C LEU A 462 1.64 -36.19 13.14
N PHE A 463 2.36 -35.46 12.30
CA PHE A 463 1.93 -35.07 10.96
C PHE A 463 2.89 -35.62 9.92
N CYS A 464 2.34 -36.11 8.81
CA CYS A 464 3.10 -36.50 7.63
C CYS A 464 2.61 -35.69 6.42
N ALA A 465 3.55 -35.03 5.74
CA ALA A 465 3.30 -34.37 4.47
C ALA A 465 3.43 -35.38 3.31
N LYS A 466 2.81 -35.08 2.16
CA LYS A 466 2.92 -35.93 0.97
C LYS A 466 4.31 -35.83 0.34
N LYS A 467 4.87 -34.62 0.32
CA LYS A 467 6.15 -34.30 -0.31
C LYS A 467 7.12 -33.65 0.68
N PRO A 468 8.44 -33.76 0.48
CA PRO A 468 9.43 -33.09 1.33
C PRO A 468 9.32 -31.57 1.26
N GLU A 469 8.95 -30.99 0.10
CA GLU A 469 8.75 -29.54 -0.03
C GLU A 469 7.56 -29.06 0.80
N ASP A 470 6.49 -29.85 0.88
CA ASP A 470 5.33 -29.56 1.72
C ASP A 470 5.72 -29.58 3.20
N LYS A 471 6.52 -30.57 3.64
CA LYS A 471 7.06 -30.62 5.00
C LYS A 471 7.88 -29.36 5.30
N ALA A 472 8.78 -28.97 4.40
CA ALA A 472 9.62 -27.78 4.57
C ALA A 472 8.77 -26.51 4.73
N ARG A 473 7.72 -26.35 3.91
CA ARG A 473 6.76 -25.23 4.02
C ARG A 473 6.04 -25.21 5.35
N TRP A 474 5.57 -26.36 5.85
CA TRP A 474 4.91 -26.45 7.15
C TRP A 474 5.85 -26.14 8.32
N LEU A 475 7.09 -26.64 8.29
CA LEU A 475 8.09 -26.32 9.30
C LEU A 475 8.41 -24.82 9.33
N GLN A 476 8.57 -24.21 8.16
CA GLN A 476 8.82 -22.78 8.06
C GLN A 476 7.62 -21.97 8.56
N ALA A 477 6.40 -22.34 8.16
CA ALA A 477 5.18 -21.67 8.60
C ALA A 477 5.00 -21.71 10.14
N CYS A 478 5.28 -22.83 10.78
CA CYS A 478 5.24 -22.94 12.25
C CYS A 478 6.32 -22.06 12.93
N ARG A 479 7.51 -21.91 12.32
CA ARG A 479 8.56 -21.01 12.84
C ARG A 479 8.17 -19.54 12.66
N ASP A 480 7.62 -19.20 11.50
CA ASP A 480 7.14 -17.84 11.20
C ASP A 480 6.00 -17.45 12.15
N GLU A 481 5.12 -18.39 12.47
CA GLU A 481 4.05 -18.21 13.45
C GLU A 481 4.58 -17.85 14.84
N ARG A 482 5.57 -18.59 15.35
CA ARG A 482 6.21 -18.25 16.64
C ARG A 482 6.92 -16.89 16.62
N ARG A 483 7.55 -16.52 15.50
CA ARG A 483 8.20 -15.22 15.34
C ARG A 483 7.18 -14.07 15.38
N ARG A 484 6.07 -14.19 14.63
CA ARG A 484 5.01 -13.17 14.59
C ARG A 484 4.37 -12.94 15.96
N VAL A 485 4.06 -14.02 16.68
CA VAL A 485 3.52 -13.92 18.05
C VAL A 485 4.48 -13.14 18.97
N GLN A 486 5.79 -13.36 18.85
CA GLN A 486 6.79 -12.62 19.63
C GLN A 486 6.86 -11.14 19.24
N GLU A 487 6.79 -10.84 17.95
CA GLU A 487 6.78 -9.46 17.42
C GLU A 487 5.53 -8.70 17.90
N ASP A 488 4.34 -9.30 17.82
CA ASP A 488 3.09 -8.67 18.25
C ASP A 488 3.08 -8.38 19.76
N HIS A 489 3.64 -9.29 20.58
CA HIS A 489 3.84 -9.05 22.01
C HIS A 489 4.82 -7.91 22.31
N ALA A 490 5.91 -7.79 21.55
CA ALA A 490 6.90 -6.73 21.71
C ALA A 490 6.35 -5.34 21.32
N MET A 491 5.44 -5.31 20.34
CA MET A 491 4.80 -4.09 19.83
C MET A 491 3.63 -3.60 20.71
N GLY A 492 3.30 -4.31 21.78
CA GLY A 492 2.23 -3.93 22.72
C GLY A 492 0.84 -3.95 22.10
N GLU A 493 0.61 -4.70 21.01
CA GLU A 493 -0.72 -4.83 20.41
C GLU A 493 -1.59 -5.69 21.34
N PRO A 494 -2.69 -5.16 21.91
CA PRO A 494 -3.66 -6.02 22.57
C PRO A 494 -4.31 -6.91 21.51
N ALA A 495 -4.61 -8.17 21.88
CA ALA A 495 -5.48 -9.04 21.08
C ALA A 495 -6.70 -8.23 20.62
N PRO A 496 -7.16 -8.38 19.35
CA PRO A 496 -8.30 -7.64 18.85
C PRO A 496 -9.44 -7.82 19.85
N GLN A 497 -9.82 -6.73 20.53
CA GLN A 497 -10.96 -6.79 21.42
C GLN A 497 -12.15 -7.10 20.52
N GLY A 498 -12.65 -8.33 20.64
CA GLY A 498 -13.88 -8.82 20.02
C GLY A 498 -15.06 -7.99 20.48
N LYS A 499 -15.18 -6.78 19.96
CA LYS A 499 -16.46 -6.12 19.79
C LYS A 499 -16.88 -6.40 18.35
N GLY A 500 -17.29 -7.64 18.12
CA GLY A 500 -18.35 -7.86 17.15
C GLY A 500 -19.52 -6.90 17.48
N PRO A 501 -20.31 -6.48 16.47
CA PRO A 501 -21.40 -5.55 16.69
C PRO A 501 -22.25 -6.05 17.86
N SER A 502 -22.37 -5.22 18.90
CA SER A 502 -23.25 -5.49 20.03
C SER A 502 -24.65 -5.76 19.48
N TYR A 503 -25.08 -7.02 19.52
CA TYR A 503 -26.46 -7.39 19.25
C TYR A 503 -27.32 -6.81 20.37
N CYS A 504 -27.78 -5.57 20.17
CA CYS A 504 -28.89 -5.02 20.93
C CYS A 504 -30.15 -5.79 20.53
N SER A 505 -30.56 -6.72 21.38
CA SER A 505 -31.89 -7.27 21.43
C SER A 505 -32.87 -6.15 21.81
N GLY A 506 -33.45 -5.49 20.81
CA GLY A 506 -34.53 -4.53 21.02
C GLY A 506 -34.69 -3.54 19.87
N ALA A 507 -35.79 -3.69 19.14
CA ALA A 507 -36.32 -2.78 18.12
C ALA A 507 -35.59 -2.74 16.75
N GLY A 508 -35.99 -3.68 15.88
CA GLY A 508 -36.38 -3.42 14.49
C GLY A 508 -35.51 -2.53 13.60
N VAL A 509 -34.41 -3.07 13.08
CA VAL A 509 -33.88 -2.67 11.76
C VAL A 509 -33.55 -3.94 10.99
N THR A 510 -34.40 -4.29 10.04
CA THR A 510 -34.17 -5.39 9.10
C THR A 510 -33.05 -5.02 8.13
N TRP A 511 -31.88 -5.63 8.26
CA TRP A 511 -30.92 -5.73 7.16
C TRP A 511 -31.48 -6.70 6.12
N LYS A 512 -32.28 -6.17 5.18
CA LYS A 512 -32.56 -6.87 3.91
C LYS A 512 -31.24 -6.92 3.14
N LEU A 513 -30.53 -8.03 3.30
CA LEU A 513 -29.60 -8.54 2.29
C LEU A 513 -30.33 -8.54 0.94
N LEU A 514 -29.76 -7.81 -0.02
CA LEU A 514 -30.04 -8.03 -1.44
C LEU A 514 -29.48 -9.40 -1.82
N SER A 515 -30.24 -10.45 -1.51
CA SER A 515 -30.27 -11.66 -2.29
C SER A 515 -31.05 -11.35 -3.57
N HIS A 516 -30.38 -11.39 -4.72
CA HIS A 516 -31.06 -11.59 -6.00
C HIS A 516 -30.96 -13.07 -6.36
N PRO A 517 -32.09 -13.81 -6.37
CA PRO A 517 -32.20 -15.10 -7.01
C PRO A 517 -32.78 -14.90 -8.42
N PHE A 518 -31.96 -15.06 -9.45
CA PHE A 518 -32.49 -15.32 -10.80
C PHE A 518 -31.64 -16.41 -11.43
N TYR A 519 -32.12 -17.65 -11.38
CA TYR A 519 -32.05 -18.62 -12.47
C TYR A 519 -32.87 -19.86 -12.08
N ARG A 520 -34.17 -19.85 -12.43
CA ARG A 520 -34.96 -21.04 -12.80
C ARG A 520 -36.23 -20.63 -13.55
N GLY A 521 -36.47 -21.31 -14.68
CA GLY A 521 -37.69 -21.27 -15.50
C GLY A 521 -37.35 -21.00 -16.97
N ALA A 522 -36.86 -21.99 -17.73
CA ALA A 522 -37.64 -22.98 -18.48
C ALA A 522 -38.55 -22.35 -19.55
N ASN A 523 -38.13 -22.50 -20.81
CA ASN A 523 -38.95 -23.04 -21.88
C ASN A 523 -38.07 -23.93 -22.77
#